data_AF-A0A1J3HK70-F1
#
_entry.id   AF-A0A1J3HK70-F1
#
_cell.length_a   1.000
_cell.length_b   1.000
_cell.length_c   1.000
_cell.angle_alpha   90.00
_cell.angle_beta   90.00
_cell.angle_gamma   90.00
#
_symmetry.space_group_name_H-M   'P 1'
#
loop_
_entity.id
_entity.type
_entity.pdbx_description
1 polymer ?
#
loop_
_entity_poly.entity_id
_entity_poly.type
_entity_poly.pdbx_seq_one_letter_code
_entity_poly.pdbx_strand_id
1 'polypeptide(L)' 'TEAVTDMVSSQLRLHRYQTGRDSRVITALTLLKKHLFSYQGHVSAALVLGGVDISGPHLHTIYPHGSTDTLPFATMGSGS' A
#
# COMPACT_ATOMS: atom_id res chain seq x y z
N THR A 1 7.92 2.43 -9.73
CA THR A 1 6.85 1.82 -8.90
C THR A 1 7.27 0.47 -8.37
N GLU A 2 7.93 -0.37 -9.18
CA GLU A 2 8.39 -1.73 -8.81
C GLU A 2 9.22 -1.80 -7.51
N ALA A 3 10.20 -0.90 -7.33
CA ALA A 3 11.04 -0.87 -6.12
C ALA A 3 10.25 -0.67 -4.80
N VAL A 4 9.16 0.10 -4.83
CA VAL A 4 8.32 0.35 -3.65
C VAL A 4 7.51 -0.90 -3.31
N THR A 5 7.02 -1.60 -4.34
CA THR A 5 6.30 -2.87 -4.19
C THR A 5 7.19 -3.96 -3.59
N ASP A 6 8.43 -4.10 -4.07
CA ASP A 6 9.38 -5.11 -3.58
C ASP A 6 9.83 -4.86 -2.14
N MET A 7 10.01 -3.59 -1.77
CA MET A 7 10.31 -3.24 -0.39
C MET A 7 9.15 -3.63 0.55
N VAL A 8 7.91 -3.33 0.15
CA VAL A 8 6.72 -3.62 0.96
C VAL A 8 6.46 -5.12 1.05
N SER A 9 6.62 -5.86 -0.05
CA SER A 9 6.50 -7.33 -0.04
C SER A 9 7.50 -7.97 0.93
N SER A 10 8.74 -7.49 0.94
CA SER A 10 9.80 -7.94 1.86
C SER A 10 9.46 -7.63 3.32
N GLN A 11 8.99 -6.41 3.62
CA GLN A 11 8.59 -6.03 4.97
C GLN A 11 7.36 -6.79 5.47
N LEU A 12 6.38 -7.04 4.62
CA LEU A 12 5.20 -7.85 4.97
C LEU A 12 5.61 -9.28 5.28
N ARG A 13 6.54 -9.86 4.50
CA ARG A 13 7.07 -11.20 4.75
C ARG A 13 7.79 -11.28 6.09
N LEU A 14 8.63 -10.29 6.41
CA LEU A 14 9.28 -10.19 7.72
C LEU A 14 8.27 -10.02 8.86
N HIS A 15 7.25 -9.18 8.67
CA HIS A 15 6.20 -8.97 9.65
C HIS A 15 5.39 -10.24 9.92
N ARG A 16 5.06 -11.01 8.87
CA ARG A 16 4.41 -12.32 8.97
C ARG A 16 5.28 -13.32 9.73
N TYR A 17 6.58 -13.34 9.45
CA TYR A 17 7.52 -14.21 10.14
C TYR A 17 7.64 -13.86 11.64
N GLN A 18 7.68 -12.57 11.97
CA GLN A 18 7.82 -12.10 13.34
C GLN A 18 6.54 -12.28 14.18
N THR A 19 5.37 -12.04 13.57
CA THR A 19 4.09 -12.08 14.30
C THR A 19 3.39 -13.42 14.26
N GLY A 20 3.76 -14.32 13.33
CA GLY A 20 3.07 -15.57 13.08
C GLY A 20 1.61 -15.39 12.59
N ARG A 21 1.23 -14.17 12.21
CA ARG A 21 -0.13 -13.82 11.76
C ARG A 21 -0.10 -13.41 10.30
N ASP A 22 -1.22 -13.63 9.62
CA ASP A 22 -1.37 -13.18 8.24
C ASP A 22 -1.30 -11.65 8.14
N SER A 23 -0.66 -11.19 7.08
CA SER A 23 -0.48 -9.78 6.80
C SER A 23 -1.83 -9.13 6.48
N ARG A 24 -2.18 -8.07 7.20
CA ARG A 24 -3.37 -7.27 6.93
C ARG A 24 -3.11 -6.27 5.81
N VAL A 25 -4.15 -5.93 5.05
CA VAL A 25 -4.05 -4.94 3.96
C VAL A 25 -3.69 -3.57 4.54
N ILE A 26 -4.23 -3.25 5.72
CA ILE A 26 -3.93 -2.01 6.46
C ILE A 26 -2.44 -1.91 6.82
N THR A 27 -1.77 -3.04 7.11
CA THR A 27 -0.33 -3.04 7.41
C THR A 27 0.47 -2.63 6.18
N ALA A 28 0.15 -3.19 5.01
CA ALA A 28 0.79 -2.83 3.74
C ALA A 28 0.57 -1.35 3.39
N LEU A 29 -0.66 -0.85 3.57
CA LEU A 29 -1.02 0.55 3.37
C LEU A 29 -0.18 1.49 4.27
N THR A 30 -0.04 1.14 5.55
CA THR A 30 0.70 1.95 6.52
C THR A 30 2.18 2.06 6.16
N LEU A 31 2.79 0.96 5.71
CA LEU A 31 4.18 0.95 5.25
C LEU A 31 4.37 1.81 3.99
N LEU A 32 3.47 1.67 3.02
CA LEU A 32 3.47 2.47 1.78
C LEU A 32 3.33 3.96 2.08
N LYS A 33 2.32 4.34 2.88
CA LYS A 33 2.07 5.72 3.26
C LYS A 33 3.28 6.33 3.97
N LYS A 34 3.85 5.63 4.95
CA LYS A 34 5.02 6.12 5.70
C LYS A 34 6.22 6.33 4.78
N HIS A 35 6.46 5.40 3.86
CA HIS A 35 7.55 5.52 2.90
C HIS A 35 7.36 6.74 2.00
N LEU A 36 6.21 6.86 1.34
CA LEU A 36 5.91 7.99 0.44
C LEU A 36 5.94 9.35 1.17
N PHE A 37 5.42 9.40 2.40
CA PHE A 37 5.45 10.60 3.22
C PHE A 37 6.88 11.01 3.61
N SER A 38 7.76 10.05 3.92
CA SER A 38 9.17 10.33 4.20
C SER A 38 9.91 10.95 3.00
N TYR A 39 9.46 10.66 1.77
CA TYR A 39 9.99 11.30 0.56
C TYR A 39 9.33 12.64 0.24
N GLN A 40 8.40 13.16 1.05
CA GLN A 40 7.69 14.44 0.83
C GLN A 40 7.18 14.66 -0.62
N GLY A 41 6.76 13.60 -1.30
CA GLY A 41 6.28 13.69 -2.69
C GLY A 41 7.38 13.71 -3.77
N HIS A 42 8.66 13.56 -3.42
CA HIS A 42 9.74 13.31 -4.39
C HIS A 42 9.56 11.95 -5.10
N VAL A 43 8.95 10.98 -4.41
CA VAL A 43 8.60 9.68 -5.00
C VAL A 43 7.13 9.74 -5.42
N SER A 44 6.90 10.13 -6.67
CA SER A 44 5.56 10.13 -7.27
C SER A 44 5.15 8.72 -7.68
N ALA A 45 4.66 7.93 -6.72
CA ALA A 45 4.07 6.62 -6.97
C ALA A 45 2.55 6.67 -6.73
N ALA A 46 1.80 6.64 -7.82
CA ALA A 46 0.37 6.33 -7.81
C ALA A 46 0.21 4.82 -7.75
N LEU A 47 -0.37 4.30 -6.67
CA LEU A 47 -0.49 2.86 -6.43
C LEU A 47 -1.92 2.50 -6.02
N VAL A 48 -2.42 1.37 -6.52
CA VAL A 48 -3.65 0.74 -6.04
C VAL A 48 -3.26 -0.48 -5.23
N LEU A 49 -3.70 -0.53 -3.98
CA LEU A 49 -3.49 -1.65 -3.07
C LEU A 49 -4.83 -2.37 -2.88
N GLY A 50 -4.93 -3.57 -3.43
CA GLY A 50 -6.05 -4.48 -3.22
C GLY A 50 -5.62 -5.71 -2.43
N GLY A 51 -6.46 -6.18 -1.52
CA GLY A 51 -6.23 -7.43 -0.81
C GLY A 51 -7.46 -7.88 -0.04
N VAL A 52 -7.42 -9.12 0.44
CA VAL A 52 -8.43 -9.68 1.33
C VAL A 52 -7.73 -10.08 2.62
N ASP A 53 -8.19 -9.55 3.75
CA ASP A 53 -7.72 -9.98 5.07
C ASP A 53 -8.89 -10.48 5.92
N ILE A 54 -8.66 -10.74 7.21
CA ILE A 54 -9.68 -11.28 8.12
C ILE A 54 -10.90 -10.35 8.29
N SER A 55 -10.75 -9.06 7.98
CA SER A 55 -11.83 -8.07 8.04
C SER A 55 -12.63 -8.01 6.73
N GLY A 56 -12.15 -8.68 5.67
CA GLY A 56 -12.80 -8.77 4.38
C GLY A 56 -11.96 -8.21 3.22
N PRO A 57 -12.59 -7.97 2.05
CA PRO A 57 -11.95 -7.35 0.91
C PRO A 57 -11.72 -5.86 1.14
N HIS A 58 -10.50 -5.40 0.86
CA HIS A 58 -10.07 -4.03 1.00
C HIS A 58 -9.42 -3.54 -0.29
N LEU A 59 -9.79 -2.33 -0.69
CA LEU A 59 -9.24 -1.66 -1.86
C LEU A 59 -8.91 -0.21 -1.48
N HIS A 60 -7.63 0.12 -1.66
CA HIS A 60 -7.08 1.41 -1.29
C HIS A 60 -6.32 2.03 -2.45
N THR A 61 -6.51 3.32 -2.66
CA THR A 61 -5.74 4.13 -3.58
C THR A 61 -4.75 4.97 -2.82
N ILE A 62 -3.50 4.97 -3.26
CA ILE A 62 -2.40 5.70 -2.65
C ILE A 62 -1.90 6.70 -3.66
N TYR A 63 -1.96 7.97 -3.28
CA TYR A 63 -1.54 9.08 -4.12
C TYR A 63 -0.05 9.43 -3.86
N PRO A 64 0.63 10.06 -4.83
CA PRO A 64 2.05 10.46 -4.75
C PRO A 64 2.49 11.15 -3.45
N HIS A 65 1.66 12.05 -2.93
CA HIS A 65 1.88 12.76 -1.66
C HIS A 65 1.67 11.92 -0.38
N GLY A 66 1.39 10.63 -0.49
CA GLY A 66 1.13 9.73 0.64
C GLY A 66 -0.28 9.82 1.22
N SER A 67 -1.21 10.54 0.57
CA SER A 67 -2.63 10.43 0.93
C SER A 67 -3.19 9.08 0.44
N THR A 68 -4.20 8.60 1.16
CA THR A 68 -4.79 7.29 0.94
C THR A 68 -6.30 7.42 0.93
N ASP A 69 -6.95 6.74 0.00
CA ASP A 69 -8.39 6.72 -0.12
C ASP A 69 -8.91 5.28 -0.12
N THR A 70 -10.11 5.09 0.42
CA THR A 70 -10.79 3.78 0.50
C THR A 70 -12.04 3.84 -0.35
N LEU A 71 -11.97 3.25 -1.53
CA LEU A 71 -13.07 3.28 -2.48
C LEU A 71 -13.35 1.85 -2.95
N PRO A 72 -14.63 1.46 -3.14
CA PRO A 72 -14.98 0.15 -3.70
C PRO A 72 -14.53 -0.01 -5.16
N PHE A 73 -14.18 1.09 -5.82
CA PHE A 73 -13.60 1.14 -7.16
C PHE A 73 -12.46 2.15 -7.19
N ALA A 74 -11.35 1.78 -7.82
CA ALA A 74 -10.18 2.64 -7.99
C ALA A 74 -9.81 2.72 -9.47
N THR A 75 -9.52 3.94 -9.93
CA THR A 75 -8.88 4.20 -11.22
C THR A 75 -7.64 5.03 -10.97
N MET A 76 -6.50 4.64 -11.54
CA MET A 76 -5.25 5.38 -11.48
C MET A 76 -4.56 5.27 -12.84
N GLY A 77 -4.28 6.39 -13.50
CA GLY A 77 -3.59 6.44 -14.80
C GLY A 77 -3.87 7.74 -15.56
N SER A 78 -3.23 7.95 -16.72
CA SER A 78 -3.42 9.15 -17.55
C SER A 78 -4.79 9.23 -18.26
N GLY A 79 -5.65 8.23 -18.06
CA GLY A 79 -6.98 8.12 -18.68
C GLY A 79 -8.14 8.19 -17.67
N SER A 80 -7.88 8.62 -16.44
CA SER A 80 -8.91 9.03 -15.47
C SER A 80 -9.33 10.48 -15.70
#